data_AF-A0A0U5EYY7-F1
#
_entry.id   AF-A0A0U5EYY7-F1
#
_cell.length_a   1.000
_cell.length_b   1.000
_cell.length_c   1.000
_cell.angle_alpha   90.00
_cell.angle_beta   90.00
_cell.angle_gamma   90.00
#
_symmetry.space_group_name_H-M   'P 1'
#
loop_
_entity.id
_entity.type
_entity.pdbx_description
1 polymer ?
#
loop_
_entity_poly.entity_id
_entity_poly.type
_entity_poly.pdbx_seq_one_letter_code
_entity_poly.pdbx_strand_id
1 'polypeptide(L)'
;MFGETIVGIADYFTAANFSIQSILIFTTVAALFFTYIVEFDHLINEHQRHETGNLMIYLHYFILFGLSLITVAMKFIDDAAAHPRFAVTCMYLGFTLFYIGLAIANYYNKVKVNKTVVSIFIISTIAGFGISWFYSSFTPVVIIMTAVTLINAVTLTRFRIKYVD
;
A
#
# COMPACT_ATOMS: atom_id res chain seq x y z
N MET A 1 9.90 9.75 -2.76
CA MET A 1 9.34 9.24 -1.49
C MET A 1 9.44 7.73 -1.35
N PHE A 2 9.11 6.90 -2.35
CA PHE A 2 9.36 5.45 -2.24
C PHE A 2 10.82 5.09 -1.91
N GLY A 3 11.79 5.87 -2.40
CA GLY A 3 13.19 5.76 -1.97
C GLY A 3 13.42 6.02 -0.47
N GLU A 4 12.66 6.91 0.16
CA GLU A 4 12.70 7.16 1.60
C GLU A 4 12.09 6.00 2.39
N THR A 5 10.98 5.42 1.90
CA THR A 5 10.43 4.18 2.47
C THR A 5 11.43 3.02 2.36
N ILE A 6 12.16 2.90 1.24
CA ILE A 6 13.21 1.89 1.05
C ILE A 6 14.36 2.12 2.03
N VAL A 7 14.84 3.36 2.19
CA VAL A 7 15.85 3.70 3.20
C VAL A 7 15.33 3.42 4.61
N GLY A 8 14.05 3.69 4.87
CA GLY A 8 13.40 3.45 6.16
C GLY A 8 13.27 1.97 6.55
N ILE A 9 13.32 1.06 5.57
CA ILE A 9 13.37 -0.40 5.81
C ILE A 9 14.79 -0.98 5.64
N ALA A 10 15.80 -0.17 5.34
CA ALA A 10 17.16 -0.66 5.06
C ALA A 10 17.78 -1.37 6.27
N ASP A 11 17.39 -0.99 7.49
CA ASP A 11 17.89 -1.59 8.73
C ASP A 11 17.58 -3.11 8.82
N TYR A 12 16.47 -3.55 8.20
CA TYR A 12 16.09 -4.97 8.09
C TYR A 12 16.98 -5.79 7.15
N PHE A 13 17.79 -5.13 6.31
CA PHE A 13 18.69 -5.78 5.34
C PHE A 13 20.14 -5.86 5.82
N THR A 14 20.40 -5.48 7.06
CA THR A 14 21.72 -5.64 7.69
C THR A 14 22.05 -7.12 7.89
N ALA A 15 23.32 -7.52 7.77
CA ALA A 15 23.76 -8.90 7.91
C ALA A 15 23.33 -9.58 9.23
N ALA A 16 23.09 -8.81 10.29
CA ALA A 16 22.63 -9.30 11.58
C ALA A 16 21.10 -9.55 11.66
N ASN A 17 20.30 -8.81 10.89
CA ASN A 17 18.83 -8.81 10.97
C ASN A 17 18.17 -9.44 9.74
N PHE A 18 18.96 -9.84 8.75
CA PHE A 18 18.47 -10.39 7.50
C PHE A 18 17.68 -11.69 7.76
N SER A 19 16.40 -11.66 7.42
CA SER A 19 15.47 -12.76 7.65
C SER A 19 14.43 -12.83 6.53
N ILE A 20 13.60 -13.89 6.55
CA ILE A 20 12.48 -14.03 5.61
C ILE A 20 11.51 -12.84 5.73
N GLN A 21 11.36 -12.28 6.93
CA GLN A 21 10.53 -11.12 7.21
C GLN A 21 11.04 -9.88 6.45
N SER A 22 12.36 -9.68 6.36
CA SER A 22 12.95 -8.58 5.58
C SER A 22 12.53 -8.64 4.10
N ILE A 23 12.55 -9.85 3.52
CA ILE A 23 12.11 -10.09 2.14
C ILE A 23 10.62 -9.77 1.96
N LEU A 24 9.78 -10.18 2.92
CA LEU A 24 8.33 -9.89 2.90
C LEU A 24 8.04 -8.39 3.02
N ILE A 25 8.77 -7.68 3.88
CA ILE A 25 8.67 -6.23 4.05
C ILE A 25 9.00 -5.52 2.73
N PHE A 26 10.12 -5.87 2.10
CA PHE A 26 10.48 -5.29 0.81
C PHE A 26 9.47 -5.63 -0.29
N THR A 27 8.98 -6.87 -0.31
CA THR A 27 7.93 -7.29 -1.25
C THR A 27 6.67 -6.44 -1.08
N THR A 28 6.33 -6.06 0.16
CA THR A 28 5.20 -5.18 0.45
C THR A 28 5.40 -3.78 -0.12
N VAL A 29 6.57 -3.18 0.10
CA VAL A 29 6.90 -1.86 -0.45
C VAL A 29 6.92 -1.88 -1.97
N ALA A 30 7.50 -2.92 -2.57
CA ALA A 30 7.48 -3.13 -4.01
C ALA A 30 6.06 -3.29 -4.56
N ALA A 31 5.19 -4.07 -3.90
CA ALA A 31 3.79 -4.24 -4.30
C ALA A 31 3.01 -2.93 -4.27
N LEU A 32 3.20 -2.10 -3.24
CA LEU A 32 2.62 -0.75 -3.17
C LEU A 32 3.12 0.14 -4.31
N PHE A 33 4.42 0.09 -4.60
CA PHE A 33 5.01 0.83 -5.72
C PHE A 33 4.45 0.40 -7.08
N PHE A 34 4.31 -0.91 -7.31
CA PHE A 34 3.68 -1.41 -8.53
C PHE A 34 2.21 -0.99 -8.65
N THR A 35 1.45 -1.08 -7.56
CA THR A 35 0.05 -0.64 -7.54
C THR A 35 -0.05 0.85 -7.88
N TYR A 36 0.87 1.67 -7.36
CA TYR A 36 0.99 3.08 -7.70
C TYR A 36 1.27 3.30 -9.20
N ILE A 37 2.28 2.63 -9.78
CA ILE A 37 2.60 2.77 -11.21
C ILE A 37 1.41 2.37 -12.08
N VAL A 38 0.76 1.24 -11.78
CA VAL A 38 -0.40 0.78 -12.56
C VAL A 38 -1.50 1.83 -12.56
N GLU A 39 -1.80 2.43 -11.41
CA GLU A 39 -2.82 3.48 -11.32
C GLU A 39 -2.39 4.76 -12.06
N PHE A 40 -1.24 5.33 -11.71
CA PHE A 40 -0.86 6.69 -12.14
C PHE A 40 -0.24 6.78 -13.53
N ASP A 41 0.50 5.76 -13.95
CA ASP A 41 1.21 5.77 -15.22
C ASP A 41 0.35 5.14 -16.34
N HIS A 42 -0.38 4.08 -16.01
CA HIS A 42 -1.08 3.29 -17.03
C HIS A 42 -2.59 3.53 -17.10
N LEU A 43 -3.26 3.81 -15.98
CA LEU A 43 -4.71 3.98 -15.96
C LEU A 43 -5.15 5.43 -16.16
N ILE A 44 -4.34 6.42 -15.79
CA ILE A 44 -4.72 7.83 -15.87
C ILE A 44 -4.89 8.31 -17.31
N ASN A 45 -5.94 9.11 -17.54
CA ASN A 45 -6.19 9.77 -18.80
C ASN A 45 -5.46 11.12 -18.88
N GLU A 46 -4.25 11.09 -19.42
CA GLU A 46 -3.42 12.27 -19.66
C GLU A 46 -4.04 13.31 -20.62
N HIS A 47 -5.09 12.94 -21.37
CA HIS A 47 -5.65 13.76 -22.45
C HIS A 47 -7.00 14.41 -22.09
N GLN A 48 -7.38 14.45 -20.80
CA GLN A 48 -8.59 15.14 -20.36
C GLN A 48 -8.45 16.67 -20.49
N ARG A 49 -8.99 17.23 -21.57
CA ARG A 49 -8.91 18.66 -21.96
C ARG A 49 -9.65 19.64 -21.03
N HIS A 50 -10.30 19.22 -19.95
CA HIS A 50 -11.21 20.08 -19.15
C HIS A 50 -11.00 20.04 -17.63
N GLU A 51 -9.97 19.36 -17.14
CA GLU A 51 -9.73 19.22 -15.70
C GLU A 51 -8.48 20.00 -15.28
N THR A 52 -8.57 20.77 -14.19
CA THR A 52 -7.50 21.65 -13.70
C THR A 52 -6.33 20.90 -13.03
N GLY A 53 -6.35 19.57 -12.98
CA GLY A 53 -5.30 18.76 -12.36
C GLY A 53 -5.15 18.94 -10.84
N ASN A 54 -5.87 19.88 -10.21
CA ASN A 54 -5.72 20.19 -8.79
C ASN A 54 -5.98 18.98 -7.87
N LEU A 55 -7.02 18.19 -8.14
CA LEU A 55 -7.31 16.98 -7.34
C LEU A 55 -6.20 15.92 -7.52
N MET A 56 -5.52 15.91 -8.67
CA MET A 56 -4.37 15.04 -8.93
C MET A 56 -3.15 15.44 -8.08
N ILE A 57 -3.00 16.71 -7.71
CA ILE A 57 -1.98 17.13 -6.75
C ILE A 57 -2.39 16.73 -5.33
N TYR A 58 -3.66 16.96 -4.96
CA TYR A 58 -4.13 16.68 -3.59
C TYR A 58 -4.09 15.20 -3.22
N LEU A 59 -4.40 14.30 -4.15
CA LEU A 59 -4.32 12.86 -3.89
C LEU A 59 -2.90 12.40 -3.53
N HIS A 60 -1.86 13.10 -3.99
CA HIS A 60 -0.49 12.69 -3.71
C HIS A 60 -0.22 12.86 -2.22
N TYR A 61 -0.74 13.90 -1.57
CA TYR A 61 -0.60 14.05 -0.12
C TYR A 61 -1.16 12.85 0.67
N PHE A 62 -2.25 12.23 0.22
CA PHE A 62 -2.78 11.02 0.86
C PHE A 62 -1.84 9.82 0.70
N ILE A 63 -1.29 9.64 -0.50
CA ILE A 63 -0.31 8.58 -0.80
C ILE A 63 0.96 8.80 0.02
N LEU A 64 1.46 10.03 0.02
CA LEU A 64 2.68 10.43 0.72
C LEU A 64 2.52 10.19 2.23
N PHE A 65 1.43 10.69 2.82
CA PHE A 65 1.15 10.50 4.25
C PHE A 65 0.92 9.02 4.61
N GLY A 66 0.26 8.26 3.74
CA GLY A 66 0.07 6.82 3.90
C GLY A 66 1.41 6.07 3.92
N LEU A 67 2.31 6.34 2.98
CA LEU A 67 3.65 5.74 2.94
C LEU A 67 4.52 6.12 4.15
N SER A 68 4.46 7.37 4.61
CA SER A 68 5.14 7.79 5.83
C SER A 68 4.62 7.03 7.05
N LEU A 69 3.30 6.90 7.22
CA LEU A 69 2.68 6.12 8.29
C LEU A 69 3.10 4.64 8.27
N ILE A 70 3.13 4.03 7.08
CA ILE A 70 3.60 2.65 6.90
C ILE A 70 5.07 2.51 7.34
N THR A 71 5.93 3.44 6.92
CA THR A 71 7.37 3.42 7.26
C THR A 71 7.59 3.55 8.77
N VAL A 72 6.87 4.47 9.41
CA VAL A 72 6.92 4.66 10.86
C VAL A 72 6.38 3.45 11.60
N ALA A 73 5.26 2.87 11.14
CA ALA A 73 4.68 1.69 11.74
C ALA A 73 5.62 0.46 11.69
N MET A 74 6.39 0.32 10.61
CA MET A 74 7.41 -0.72 10.52
C MET A 74 8.51 -0.52 11.59
N LYS A 75 9.03 0.69 11.76
CA LYS A 75 10.02 0.93 12.83
C LYS A 75 9.47 0.58 14.23
N PHE A 76 8.19 0.88 14.48
CA PHE A 76 7.54 0.52 15.74
C PHE A 76 7.22 -0.96 15.89
N ILE A 77 7.11 -1.74 14.80
CA ILE A 77 6.82 -3.17 14.91
C ILE A 77 8.04 -3.98 15.36
N ASP A 78 9.24 -3.44 15.13
CA ASP A 78 10.53 -4.03 15.51
C ASP A 78 11.01 -3.55 16.89
N ASP A 79 10.50 -2.40 17.35
CA ASP A 79 10.80 -1.89 18.68
C ASP A 79 10.05 -2.66 19.78
N ALA A 80 10.79 -3.40 20.59
CA ALA A 80 10.28 -4.18 21.71
C ALA A 80 9.58 -3.34 22.80
N ALA A 81 9.79 -2.01 22.83
CA ALA A 81 9.13 -1.10 23.76
C ALA A 81 7.74 -0.62 23.29
N ALA A 82 7.42 -0.79 22.01
CA ALA A 82 6.17 -0.30 21.44
C ALA A 82 5.04 -1.33 21.56
N HIS A 83 3.82 -0.85 21.80
CA HIS A 83 2.64 -1.72 21.80
C HIS A 83 2.37 -2.26 20.38
N PRO A 84 2.41 -3.58 20.13
CA PRO A 84 2.27 -4.14 18.78
C PRO A 84 0.97 -3.74 18.08
N ARG A 85 -0.12 -3.58 18.85
CA ARG A 85 -1.42 -3.13 18.33
C ARG A 85 -1.39 -1.71 17.80
N PHE A 86 -0.59 -0.83 18.40
CA PHE A 86 -0.41 0.54 17.91
C PHE A 86 0.27 0.51 16.54
N ALA A 87 1.35 -0.26 16.39
CA ALA A 87 2.04 -0.43 15.11
C ALA A 87 1.10 -0.99 14.02
N VAL A 88 0.32 -2.04 14.34
CA VAL A 88 -0.68 -2.59 13.41
C VAL A 88 -1.71 -1.52 13.00
N THR A 89 -2.23 -0.75 13.96
CA THR A 89 -3.21 0.32 13.66
C THR A 89 -2.62 1.37 12.73
N CYS A 90 -1.43 1.88 13.03
CA CYS A 90 -0.75 2.87 12.21
C CYS A 90 -0.48 2.35 10.80
N MET A 91 -0.10 1.07 10.67
CA MET A 91 0.18 0.47 9.37
C MET A 91 -1.08 0.36 8.49
N TYR A 92 -2.17 -0.16 9.04
CA TYR A 92 -3.45 -0.29 8.31
C TYR A 92 -4.13 1.06 8.05
N LEU A 93 -3.91 2.05 8.91
CA LEU A 93 -4.30 3.44 8.64
C LEU A 93 -3.52 3.98 7.43
N GLY A 94 -2.21 3.73 7.37
CA GLY A 94 -1.36 4.09 6.23
C GLY A 94 -1.81 3.42 4.92
N PHE A 95 -2.14 2.12 4.93
CA PHE A 95 -2.72 1.45 3.76
C PHE A 95 -4.05 2.06 3.33
N THR A 96 -4.91 2.40 4.29
CA THR A 96 -6.20 3.01 4.01
C THR A 96 -6.02 4.37 3.33
N LEU A 97 -5.13 5.21 3.84
CA LEU A 97 -4.81 6.51 3.23
C LEU A 97 -4.24 6.36 1.83
N PHE A 98 -3.32 5.40 1.64
CA PHE A 98 -2.78 5.08 0.33
C PHE A 98 -3.90 4.68 -0.64
N TYR A 99 -4.78 3.75 -0.26
CA TYR A 99 -5.90 3.31 -1.10
C TYR A 99 -6.97 4.37 -1.34
N ILE A 100 -7.19 5.31 -0.41
CA ILE A 100 -8.03 6.49 -0.65
C ILE A 100 -7.44 7.35 -1.76
N GLY A 101 -6.11 7.57 -1.75
CA GLY A 101 -5.41 8.28 -2.82
C GLY A 101 -5.62 7.64 -4.19
N LEU A 102 -5.55 6.30 -4.26
CA LEU A 102 -5.85 5.55 -5.50
C LEU A 102 -7.34 5.63 -5.88
N ALA A 103 -8.26 5.52 -4.91
CA ALA A 103 -9.70 5.62 -5.18
C ALA A 103 -10.10 6.99 -5.74
N ILE A 104 -9.44 8.06 -5.29
CA ILE A 104 -9.61 9.42 -5.84
C ILE A 104 -9.01 9.49 -7.24
N ALA A 105 -7.83 8.89 -7.47
CA ALA A 105 -7.19 8.81 -8.79
C ALA A 105 -8.08 8.13 -9.83
N ASN A 106 -8.87 7.13 -9.43
CA ASN A 106 -9.82 6.44 -10.29
C ASN A 106 -10.85 7.36 -10.98
N TYR A 107 -11.10 8.56 -10.46
CA TYR A 107 -11.92 9.57 -11.14
C TYR A 107 -11.30 10.00 -12.50
N TYR A 108 -9.97 10.05 -12.58
CA TYR A 108 -9.19 10.48 -13.73
C TYR A 108 -8.77 9.34 -14.67
N ASN A 109 -9.11 8.10 -14.34
CA ASN A 109 -8.70 6.95 -15.16
C ASN A 109 -9.44 6.90 -16.51
N LYS A 110 -8.72 6.50 -17.57
CA LYS A 110 -9.27 6.19 -18.91
C LYS A 110 -10.36 5.13 -18.81
N VAL A 111 -10.12 4.12 -17.98
CA VAL A 111 -11.06 3.04 -17.66
C VAL A 111 -11.27 3.05 -16.15
N LYS A 112 -12.51 3.31 -15.72
CA LYS A 112 -12.85 3.30 -14.30
C LYS A 112 -12.69 1.90 -13.72
N VAL A 113 -11.88 1.78 -12.68
CA VAL A 113 -11.69 0.56 -11.90
C VAL A 113 -13.05 0.09 -11.39
N ASN A 114 -13.36 -1.18 -11.67
CA ASN A 114 -14.66 -1.77 -11.35
C ASN A 114 -14.90 -1.79 -9.83
N LYS A 115 -16.16 -1.63 -9.42
CA LYS A 115 -16.60 -1.73 -8.01
C LYS A 115 -16.17 -3.06 -7.37
N THR A 116 -16.08 -4.15 -8.14
CA THR A 116 -15.58 -5.44 -7.65
C THR A 116 -14.12 -5.35 -7.19
N VAL A 117 -13.25 -4.68 -7.95
CA VAL A 117 -11.83 -4.51 -7.59
C VAL A 117 -11.72 -3.66 -6.34
N VAL A 118 -12.43 -2.53 -6.29
CA VAL A 118 -12.47 -1.66 -5.09
C VAL A 118 -13.00 -2.42 -3.87
N SER A 119 -14.03 -3.26 -4.04
CA SER A 119 -14.55 -4.09 -2.95
C SER A 119 -13.52 -5.12 -2.46
N ILE A 120 -12.74 -5.72 -3.37
CA ILE A 120 -11.63 -6.62 -3.01
C ILE A 120 -10.59 -5.87 -2.18
N PHE A 121 -10.18 -4.66 -2.57
CA PHE A 121 -9.26 -3.82 -1.79
C PHE A 121 -9.77 -3.56 -0.37
N ILE A 122 -11.05 -3.21 -0.23
CA ILE A 122 -11.65 -2.91 1.08
C ILE A 122 -11.72 -4.19 1.93
N ILE A 123 -12.24 -5.29 1.38
CA ILE A 123 -12.41 -6.56 2.09
C ILE A 123 -11.06 -7.13 2.51
N SER A 124 -10.06 -7.14 1.63
CA SER A 124 -8.72 -7.65 1.93
C SER A 124 -8.04 -6.84 3.04
N THR A 125 -8.19 -5.51 3.02
CA THR A 125 -7.60 -4.62 4.02
C THR A 125 -8.28 -4.77 5.38
N ILE A 126 -9.62 -4.85 5.43
CA ILE A 126 -10.37 -5.07 6.68
C ILE A 126 -10.09 -6.45 7.26
N ALA A 127 -10.10 -7.50 6.42
CA ALA A 127 -9.77 -8.85 6.86
C ALA A 127 -8.35 -8.92 7.41
N GLY A 128 -7.37 -8.32 6.70
CA GLY A 128 -5.99 -8.24 7.15
C GLY A 128 -5.85 -7.53 8.50
N PHE A 129 -6.54 -6.39 8.68
CA PHE A 129 -6.53 -5.65 9.93
C PHE A 129 -7.08 -6.49 11.08
N GLY A 130 -8.23 -7.13 10.88
CA GLY A 130 -8.85 -7.99 11.89
C GLY A 130 -7.94 -9.14 12.31
N ILE A 131 -7.39 -9.88 11.35
CA ILE A 131 -6.50 -11.01 11.64
C ILE A 131 -5.22 -10.52 12.34
N SER A 132 -4.59 -9.45 11.83
CA SER A 132 -3.38 -8.87 12.43
C SER A 132 -3.61 -8.36 13.86
N TRP A 133 -4.80 -7.83 14.14
CA TRP A 133 -5.20 -7.40 15.48
C TRP A 133 -5.26 -8.57 16.47
N PHE A 134 -5.78 -9.73 16.06
CA PHE A 134 -5.87 -10.90 16.93
C PHE A 134 -4.51 -11.53 17.23
N TYR A 135 -3.62 -11.67 16.24
CA TYR A 135 -2.33 -12.33 16.44
C TYR A 135 -1.25 -11.42 17.03
N SER A 136 -1.32 -10.09 16.81
CA SER A 136 -0.49 -9.03 17.43
C SER A 136 1.03 -9.31 17.54
N SER A 137 1.57 -10.25 16.76
CA SER A 137 2.98 -10.68 16.79
C SER A 137 3.64 -10.29 15.48
N PHE A 138 4.94 -9.97 15.52
CA PHE A 138 5.69 -9.44 14.38
C PHE A 138 5.56 -10.32 13.11
N THR A 139 5.93 -11.60 13.21
CA THR A 139 5.92 -12.54 12.07
C THR A 139 4.55 -12.67 11.38
N PRO A 140 3.44 -12.99 12.08
CA PRO A 140 2.13 -13.12 11.42
C PRO A 140 1.65 -11.79 10.82
N VAL A 141 1.90 -10.64 11.47
CA VAL A 141 1.51 -9.33 10.93
C VAL A 141 2.23 -9.06 9.60
N VAL A 142 3.54 -9.33 9.53
CA VAL A 142 4.34 -9.16 8.30
C VAL A 142 3.82 -10.07 7.17
N ILE A 143 3.50 -11.33 7.47
CA ILE A 143 2.95 -12.26 6.47
C ILE A 143 1.59 -11.75 5.95
N ILE A 144 0.71 -11.32 6.85
CA ILE A 144 -0.64 -10.87 6.50
C ILE A 144 -0.58 -9.57 5.68
N MET A 145 0.25 -8.60 6.06
CA MET A 145 0.38 -7.35 5.30
C MET A 145 0.91 -7.59 3.89
N THR A 146 1.88 -8.49 3.73
CA THR A 146 2.42 -8.83 2.41
C THR A 146 1.37 -9.53 1.56
N ALA A 147 0.61 -10.46 2.15
CA ALA A 147 -0.49 -11.12 1.44
C ALA A 147 -1.57 -10.13 0.98
N VAL A 148 -2.00 -9.21 1.85
CA VAL A 148 -3.01 -8.19 1.52
C VAL A 148 -2.52 -7.29 0.38
N THR A 149 -1.31 -6.75 0.48
CA THR A 149 -0.76 -5.84 -0.53
C THR A 149 -0.51 -6.54 -1.87
N LEU A 150 -0.09 -7.80 -1.87
CA LEU A 150 0.05 -8.60 -3.10
C LEU A 150 -1.29 -8.91 -3.76
N ILE A 151 -2.30 -9.34 -3.00
CA ILE A 151 -3.66 -9.60 -3.53
C ILE A 151 -4.19 -8.34 -4.23
N ASN A 152 -4.01 -7.19 -3.58
CA ASN A 152 -4.43 -5.89 -4.05
C ASN A 152 -3.69 -5.48 -5.34
N ALA A 153 -2.35 -5.61 -5.36
CA ALA A 153 -1.54 -5.33 -6.53
C ALA A 153 -1.91 -6.23 -7.71
N VAL A 154 -2.01 -7.55 -7.50
CA VAL A 154 -2.36 -8.52 -8.55
C VAL A 154 -3.76 -8.28 -9.10
N THR A 155 -4.73 -7.94 -8.24
CA THR A 155 -6.11 -7.67 -8.67
C THR A 155 -6.16 -6.44 -9.58
N LEU A 156 -5.43 -5.37 -9.25
CA LEU A 156 -5.36 -4.17 -10.07
C LEU A 156 -4.63 -4.43 -11.40
N THR A 157 -3.50 -5.14 -11.37
CA THR A 157 -2.76 -5.49 -12.60
C THR A 157 -3.59 -6.37 -13.53
N ARG A 158 -4.33 -7.35 -12.99
CA ARG A 158 -5.27 -8.17 -13.78
C ARG A 158 -6.39 -7.35 -14.40
N PHE A 159 -6.88 -6.34 -13.68
CA PHE A 159 -7.86 -5.41 -14.22
C PHE A 159 -7.27 -4.59 -15.37
N ARG A 160 -6.06 -4.03 -15.22
CA ARG A 160 -5.36 -3.32 -16.29
C ARG A 160 -5.26 -4.17 -17.56
N ILE A 161 -4.70 -5.38 -17.46
CA ILE A 161 -4.48 -6.26 -18.63
C ILE A 161 -5.79 -6.59 -19.35
N LYS A 162 -6.89 -6.78 -18.62
CA LYS A 162 -8.17 -7.19 -19.21
C LYS A 162 -8.92 -6.05 -19.94
N TYR A 163 -8.69 -4.80 -19.55
CA TYR A 163 -9.53 -3.67 -19.99
C TYR A 163 -8.77 -2.54 -20.68
N VAL A 164 -7.43 -2.59 -20.72
CA VAL A 164 -6.56 -1.55 -21.29
C VAL A 164 -5.69 -2.06 -22.44
N ASP A 165 -5.36 -3.35 -22.48
CA ASP A 165 -4.72 -4.01 -23.63
C ASP A 165 -5.80 -4.58 -24.59
#